data_AF-A0A7C7X3U7-F1
#
_entry.id   AF-A0A7C7X3U7-F1
#
_cell.length_a   1.000
_cell.length_b   1.000
_cell.length_c   1.000
_cell.angle_alpha   90.00
_cell.angle_beta   90.00
_cell.angle_gamma   90.00
#
_symmetry.space_group_name_H-M   'P 1'
#
loop_
_entity.id
_entity.type
_entity.pdbx_description
1 polymer ?
#
loop_
_entity_poly.entity_id
_entity_poly.type
_entity_poly.pdbx_seq_one_letter_code
_entity_poly.pdbx_strand_id
1 'polypeptide(L)' 'MKALVYENYAQDDNFESILELRNIPEPVPKPNEVIFRVKAASLNYDDIWGMRGKPLAVPLPHISGTDAAGEVTAIG' A
#
# COMPACT_ATOMS: atom_id res chain seq x y z
N MET A 1 7.75 4.62 9.08
CA MET A 1 7.96 3.27 8.51
C MET A 1 8.46 3.32 7.07
N LYS A 2 9.05 2.23 6.56
CA LYS A 2 9.31 2.06 5.12
C LYS A 2 8.05 1.52 4.43
N ALA A 3 7.76 2.02 3.23
CA ALA A 3 6.66 1.55 2.40
C ALA A 3 7.05 1.58 0.91
N LEU A 4 6.38 0.75 0.11
CA LEU A 4 6.47 0.78 -1.35
C LEU A 4 5.36 1.69 -1.89
N VAL A 5 5.74 2.79 -2.52
CA VAL A 5 4.83 3.88 -2.90
C VAL A 5 4.87 4.07 -4.42
N TYR A 6 3.73 4.37 -5.03
CA TYR A 6 3.69 4.89 -6.40
C TYR A 6 2.88 6.18 -6.48
N GLU A 7 3.38 7.14 -7.27
CA GLU A 7 2.76 8.46 -7.45
C GLU A 7 1.98 8.60 -8.76
N ASN A 8 2.20 7.69 -9.69
CA ASN A 8 1.61 7.69 -11.02
C ASN A 8 1.10 6.30 -11.35
N TYR A 9 0.08 6.23 -12.21
CA TYR A 9 -0.30 4.96 -12.82
C TYR A 9 0.75 4.52 -13.85
N ALA A 10 0.97 3.21 -13.94
CA ALA A 10 1.81 2.61 -14.95
C ALA A 10 1.15 2.77 -16.34
N GLN A 11 1.92 3.28 -17.30
CA GLN A 11 1.44 3.47 -18.68
C GLN A 11 1.43 2.15 -19.48
N ASP A 12 2.31 1.23 -19.10
CA ASP A 12 2.45 -0.12 -19.60
C ASP A 12 2.58 -1.09 -18.41
N ASP A 13 2.92 -2.36 -18.67
CA ASP A 13 3.11 -3.35 -17.61
C ASP A 13 4.50 -3.29 -16.96
N ASN A 14 5.24 -2.18 -17.14
CA ASN A 14 6.48 -1.93 -16.41
C ASN A 14 6.19 -1.33 -15.02
N PHE A 15 5.61 -2.13 -14.15
CA PHE A 15 5.21 -1.72 -12.80
C PHE A 15 6.39 -1.30 -11.91
N GLU A 16 7.56 -1.91 -12.10
CA GLU A 16 8.78 -1.56 -11.35
C GLU A 16 9.14 -0.08 -11.50
N SER A 17 8.91 0.49 -12.68
CA SER A 17 9.28 1.88 -12.99
C SER A 17 8.55 2.95 -12.17
N ILE A 18 7.41 2.61 -11.56
CA ILE A 18 6.62 3.55 -10.74
C ILE A 18 6.76 3.30 -9.23
N LEU A 19 7.41 2.21 -8.82
CA LEU A 19 7.47 1.75 -7.44
C LEU A 19 8.73 2.26 -6.73
N GLU A 20 8.54 3.01 -5.65
CA GLU A 20 9.64 3.57 -4.87
C GLU A 20 9.55 3.14 -3.40
N LEU A 21 10.66 2.67 -2.84
CA LEU A 21 10.78 2.49 -1.39
C LEU A 21 10.99 3.85 -0.73
N ARG A 22 10.04 4.26 0.10
CA ARG A 22 10.08 5.54 0.82
C ARG A 22 10.04 5.34 2.33
N ASN A 23 10.69 6.24 3.05
CA ASN A 23 10.45 6.41 4.48
C ASN A 23 9.29 7.38 4.65
N ILE A 24 8.20 6.94 5.27
CA ILE A 24 7.00 7.73 5.56
C ILE A 24 6.79 7.82 7.09
N PRO A 25 6.03 8.82 7.59
CA PRO A 25 5.65 8.87 8.99
C PRO A 25 5.00 7.58 9.47
N GLU A 26 5.19 7.22 10.74
CA GLU A 26 4.38 6.17 11.36
C GLU A 26 2.93 6.64 11.47
N PRO A 27 1.93 5.79 11.20
CA PRO A 27 0.54 6.15 11.40
C PRO A 27 0.24 6.33 12.89
N VAL A 28 -0.84 7.04 13.19
CA VAL A 28 -1.44 7.16 14.54
C VAL A 28 -2.87 6.67 14.43
N PRO A 29 -3.33 5.71 15.27
CA PRO A 29 -4.66 5.14 15.11
C PRO A 29 -5.71 6.17 15.51
N LYS A 30 -6.79 6.28 14.74
CA LYS A 30 -8.01 7.00 15.14
C LYS A 30 -8.93 6.08 15.96
N PRO A 31 -10.00 6.61 16.58
CA PRO A 31 -10.99 5.78 17.24
C PRO A 31 -11.52 4.68 16.31
N ASN A 32 -11.53 3.43 16.80
CA ASN A 32 -11.91 2.22 16.07
C ASN A 32 -10.91 1.75 14.98
N GLU A 33 -9.69 2.26 14.96
CA GLU A 33 -8.60 1.74 14.12
C GLU A 33 -7.57 0.97 14.94
N VAL A 34 -6.86 0.05 14.29
CA VAL A 34 -5.68 -0.62 14.86
C VAL A 34 -4.46 -0.31 14.01
N ILE A 35 -3.30 -0.18 14.64
CA ILE A 35 -2.02 -0.29 13.96
C ILE A 35 -1.47 -1.67 14.25
N PHE A 36 -1.07 -2.38 13.21
CA PHE A 36 -0.34 -3.63 13.33
C PHE A 36 0.94 -3.59 12.51
N ARG A 37 1.97 -4.23 13.03
CA ARG A 37 3.22 -4.44 12.31
C ARG A 37 3.01 -5.58 11.32
N VAL A 38 2.95 -5.23 10.04
CA VAL A 38 2.89 -6.19 8.92
C VAL A 38 4.08 -7.15 9.00
N LYS A 39 3.80 -8.45 9.07
CA LYS A 39 4.79 -9.54 9.01
C LYS A 39 4.76 -10.25 7.66
N ALA A 40 3.59 -10.29 7.03
CA ALA A 40 3.39 -10.77 5.68
C ALA A 40 2.30 -9.94 4.98
N ALA A 41 2.47 -9.70 3.69
CA ALA A 41 1.47 -9.11 2.81
C ALA A 41 1.31 -10.02 1.59
N SER A 42 0.09 -10.14 1.06
CA SER A 42 -0.15 -10.82 -0.21
C SER A 42 0.18 -9.90 -1.39
N LEU A 43 0.39 -10.50 -2.56
CA LEU A 43 0.35 -9.82 -3.84
C LEU A 43 -0.78 -10.44 -4.64
N ASN A 44 -1.75 -9.61 -5.00
CA ASN A 44 -2.94 -9.99 -5.72
C ASN A 44 -3.00 -9.26 -7.07
N TYR A 45 -3.93 -9.66 -7.93
CA TYR A 45 -4.08 -9.02 -9.24
C TYR A 45 -4.70 -7.61 -9.16
N ASP A 46 -5.40 -7.31 -8.08
CA ASP A 46 -5.94 -5.96 -7.81
C ASP A 46 -4.82 -4.93 -7.56
N ASP A 47 -3.65 -5.34 -7.05
CA ASP A 47 -2.47 -4.48 -6.99
C ASP A 47 -2.05 -4.01 -8.39
N ILE A 48 -2.08 -4.91 -9.38
CA ILE A 48 -1.84 -4.56 -10.79
C ILE A 48 -2.94 -3.62 -11.32
N TRP A 49 -4.21 -3.89 -11.00
CA TRP A 49 -5.29 -2.99 -11.39
C TRP A 49 -5.15 -1.60 -10.79
N GLY A 50 -4.76 -1.51 -9.51
CA GLY A 50 -4.48 -0.26 -8.82
C GLY A 50 -3.30 0.49 -9.43
N MET A 51 -2.22 -0.21 -9.80
CA MET A 51 -1.08 0.38 -10.49
C MET A 51 -1.43 0.86 -11.90
N ARG A 52 -2.33 0.18 -12.62
CA ARG A 52 -2.86 0.64 -13.93
C ARG A 52 -3.91 1.76 -13.81
N GLY A 53 -4.54 1.89 -12.63
CA GLY A 53 -5.70 2.74 -12.40
C GLY A 53 -7.00 2.25 -13.04
N LYS A 54 -7.02 1.01 -13.57
CA LYS A 54 -8.17 0.40 -14.26
C LYS A 54 -8.18 -1.14 -14.09
N PRO A 55 -9.35 -1.77 -13.85
CA PRO A 55 -10.65 -1.14 -13.58
C PRO A 55 -10.73 -0.48 -12.19
N LEU A 56 -9.72 -0.69 -11.34
CA LEU A 56 -9.63 -0.11 -10.01
C LEU A 56 -8.81 1.18 -10.03
N ALA A 57 -9.46 2.32 -9.79
CA ALA A 57 -8.78 3.60 -9.59
C ALA A 57 -8.50 3.81 -8.09
N VAL A 58 -7.27 4.16 -7.73
CA VAL A 58 -6.86 4.42 -6.35
C VAL A 58 -6.40 5.87 -6.17
N PRO A 59 -6.52 6.45 -4.97
CA PRO A 59 -5.92 7.75 -4.68
C PRO A 59 -4.40 7.67 -4.78
N LEU A 60 -3.80 8.65 -5.46
CA LEU A 60 -2.34 8.81 -5.56
C LEU A 60 -1.87 9.95 -4.61
N PRO A 61 -0.71 9.83 -3.97
CA PRO A 61 0.18 8.67 -3.96
C PRO A 61 -0.43 7.46 -3.24
N HIS A 62 -0.09 6.26 -3.68
CA HIS A 62 -0.69 5.03 -3.17
C HIS A 62 0.35 4.05 -2.62
N ILE A 63 -0.07 3.26 -1.63
CA ILE A 63 0.65 2.09 -1.09
C ILE A 63 -0.30 0.91 -1.24
N SER A 64 0.06 -0.03 -2.11
CA SER A 64 -0.69 -1.27 -2.32
C SER A 64 -0.64 -2.21 -1.11
N GLY A 65 -1.61 -3.12 -1.03
CA GLY A 65 -1.73 -4.11 0.03
C GLY A 65 -3.17 -4.33 0.47
N THR A 66 -3.90 -5.18 -0.25
CA THR A 66 -5.29 -5.53 0.09
C THR A 66 -5.38 -6.52 1.25
N ASP A 67 -4.44 -7.47 1.36
CA ASP A 67 -4.37 -8.38 2.51
C ASP A 67 -3.00 -8.35 3.19
N ALA A 68 -3.02 -8.39 4.51
CA ALA A 68 -1.82 -8.48 5.33
C ALA A 68 -2.09 -9.22 6.64
N ALA A 69 -1.04 -9.80 7.21
CA ALA A 69 -1.05 -10.44 8.51
C ALA A 69 0.11 -9.92 9.36
N GLY A 70 -0.13 -9.78 10.66
CA GLY A 70 0.87 -9.26 11.57
C GLY A 70 0.39 -9.14 13.01
N GLU A 71 1.13 -8.35 13.79
CA GLU A 71 0.94 -8.17 15.23
C GLU A 71 0.39 -6.78 15.52
N VAL A 72 -0.73 -6.68 16.24
CA VAL A 72 -1.28 -5.38 16.69
C VAL A 72 -0.29 -4.71 17.65
N THR A 73 0.08 -3.46 17.36
CA THR A 73 1.02 -2.66 18.15
C THR A 73 0.38 -1.45 18.82
N ALA A 74 -0.77 -0.98 18.32
CA ALA A 74 -1.55 0.09 18.94
C ALA A 74 -3.03 0.00 18.56
N ILE A 75 -3.89 0.57 19.40
CA ILE A 75 -5.34 0.71 19.20
C ILE A 75 -5.74 2.16 19.50
N GLY A 76 -6.75 2.67 18.80
CA GLY A 76 -7.31 4.02 18.99
C GLY A 76 -8.70 4.03 19.58
#